data_AF-A0A0K0DG70-F1
#
_entry.id   AF-A0A0K0DG70-F1
#
_cell.length_a   1.000
_cell.length_b   1.000
_cell.length_c   1.000
_cell.angle_alpha   90.00
_cell.angle_beta   90.00
_cell.angle_gamma   90.00
#
_symmetry.space_group_name_H-M   'P 1'
#
loop_
_entity.id
_entity.type
_entity.pdbx_description
1 polymer ?
#
loop_
_entity_poly.entity_id
_entity_poly.type
_entity_poly.pdbx_seq_one_letter_code
_entity_poly.pdbx_strand_id
1 'polypeptide(L)'
;ARSFPTAGICDPDKNFAFWSTQPVPQFDEEKPETENTFIEPDLPLDKIRSEPYSMPESFVWSDVDLNDEKQLQELYTLLTENYVEDDDNMFRFDYSAAFLKCYSYPRLVLIKTPATSGLRLLEKKDISSAWKLLSEYLKRFCLAPVFTKKEFEHVFTPIEDVVYTYVVETGGKVTDMLSFYSLPSSVMHHPTHKSIRAVYSFYNVATTVPFKQLMNDALIFAQKFFTVGLRTTLNVCNVVNIVNGKIPHLVIHAKCIMQGNSSILVWLF
;
A
#
# COMPACT_ATOMS: atom_id res chain seq x y z
N ALA A 1 20.44 -17.88 16.32
CA ALA A 1 20.14 -16.43 16.33
C ALA A 1 20.83 -15.80 15.13
N ARG A 2 20.09 -15.48 14.07
CA ARG A 2 20.57 -14.63 12.98
C ARG A 2 19.80 -13.32 13.09
N SER A 3 20.55 -12.25 13.28
CA SER A 3 20.07 -10.88 13.41
C SER A 3 19.35 -10.45 12.13
N PHE A 4 18.21 -9.79 12.28
CA PHE A 4 17.64 -8.98 11.21
C PHE A 4 18.67 -7.92 10.78
N PRO A 5 18.87 -7.66 9.47
CA PRO A 5 19.65 -6.52 9.04
C PRO A 5 18.94 -5.26 9.56
N THR A 6 19.65 -4.49 10.38
CA THR A 6 19.29 -3.10 10.64
C THR A 6 19.20 -2.37 9.31
N ALA A 7 18.09 -1.68 9.05
CA ALA A 7 18.01 -0.70 7.99
C ALA A 7 19.18 0.28 8.18
N GLY A 8 20.17 0.26 7.28
CA GLY A 8 21.29 1.21 7.35
C GLY A 8 22.67 0.75 6.89
N ILE A 9 22.90 -0.46 6.39
CA ILE A 9 24.20 -0.79 5.78
C ILE A 9 23.97 -1.62 4.51
N CYS A 10 23.93 -0.94 3.36
CA CYS A 10 24.21 -1.60 2.09
C CYS A 10 25.66 -2.09 2.13
N ASP A 11 25.88 -3.31 1.67
CA ASP A 11 27.21 -3.90 1.53
C ASP A 11 28.09 -2.96 0.69
N PRO A 12 29.15 -2.33 1.27
CA PRO A 12 29.98 -1.35 0.57
C PRO A 12 30.75 -1.96 -0.61
N ASP A 13 30.79 -3.29 -0.72
CA ASP A 13 31.43 -4.01 -1.82
C ASP A 13 30.47 -4.25 -3.01
N LYS A 14 29.18 -3.90 -2.90
CA LYS A 14 28.22 -4.02 -4.00
C LYS A 14 28.29 -2.83 -4.95
N ASN A 15 28.88 -3.06 -6.13
CA ASN A 15 28.84 -2.12 -7.24
C ASN A 15 27.45 -2.09 -7.89
N PHE A 16 26.71 -0.98 -7.73
CA PHE A 16 25.39 -0.78 -8.33
C PHE A 16 25.47 -0.12 -9.71
N ALA A 17 26.04 -0.82 -10.70
CA ALA A 17 26.37 -0.27 -12.02
C ALA A 17 25.20 0.40 -12.78
N PHE A 18 23.96 -0.04 -12.55
CA PHE A 18 22.78 0.63 -13.10
C PHE A 18 22.41 1.87 -12.27
N TRP A 19 22.16 1.71 -10.96
CA TRP A 19 21.67 2.79 -10.10
C TRP A 19 22.66 3.95 -9.94
N SER A 20 23.96 3.72 -10.10
CA SER A 20 24.97 4.78 -10.12
C SER A 20 24.86 5.72 -11.33
N THR A 21 24.11 5.32 -12.37
CA THR A 21 23.82 6.16 -13.54
C THR A 21 22.46 6.85 -13.48
N GLN A 22 21.63 6.52 -12.48
CA GLN A 22 20.27 7.03 -12.38
C GLN A 22 20.22 8.30 -11.52
N PRO A 23 19.29 9.22 -11.81
CA PRO A 23 19.09 10.43 -11.01
C PRO A 23 18.35 10.08 -9.71
N VAL A 24 19.05 9.40 -8.81
CA VAL A 24 18.64 9.04 -7.45
C VAL A 24 19.71 9.50 -6.47
N PRO A 25 19.36 9.78 -5.20
CA PRO A 25 20.37 10.13 -4.20
C PRO A 25 21.41 9.01 -4.08
N GLN A 26 22.69 9.35 -4.19
CA GLN A 26 23.76 8.36 -4.09
C GLN A 26 24.05 8.01 -2.63
N PHE A 27 24.63 6.84 -2.38
CA PHE A 27 24.82 6.31 -1.02
C PHE A 27 25.74 7.17 -0.14
N ASP A 28 26.70 7.86 -0.77
CA ASP A 28 27.69 8.74 -0.17
C ASP A 28 27.29 10.23 -0.20
N GLU A 29 26.12 10.55 -0.76
CA GLU A 29 25.66 11.92 -0.91
C GLU A 29 24.98 12.44 0.37
N GLU A 30 25.33 13.65 0.79
CA GLU A 30 24.69 14.31 1.93
C GLU A 30 23.23 14.65 1.62
N LYS A 31 22.36 14.36 2.58
CA LYS A 31 20.93 14.63 2.47
C LYS A 31 20.68 16.14 2.57
N PRO A 32 19.71 16.68 1.83
CA PRO A 32 19.35 18.08 1.98
C PRO A 32 18.77 18.35 3.38
N GLU A 33 19.24 19.40 4.04
CA GLU A 33 18.82 19.76 5.40
C GLU A 33 17.64 20.75 5.43
N THR A 34 17.51 21.60 4.39
CA THR A 34 16.68 22.81 4.44
C THR A 34 15.50 22.81 3.47
N GLU A 35 15.65 22.25 2.27
CA GLU A 35 14.60 22.24 1.25
C GLU A 35 14.65 20.99 0.36
N ASN A 36 13.49 20.62 -0.21
CA ASN A 36 13.42 19.59 -1.24
C ASN A 36 13.84 20.20 -2.58
N THR A 37 14.70 19.51 -3.33
CA THR A 37 15.21 19.99 -4.63
C THR A 37 15.20 18.87 -5.66
N PHE A 38 15.36 19.23 -6.94
CA PHE A 38 15.56 18.26 -8.01
C PHE A 38 17.01 17.74 -8.00
N ILE A 39 17.22 16.49 -8.44
CA ILE A 39 18.60 15.94 -8.60
C ILE A 39 19.23 16.51 -9.86
N GLU A 40 18.49 16.48 -10.96
CA GLU A 40 18.86 17.07 -12.25
C GLU A 40 17.75 18.02 -12.72
N PRO A 41 18.08 19.12 -13.43
CA PRO A 41 17.07 20.03 -13.97
C PRO A 41 16.27 19.34 -15.09
N ASP A 42 15.04 19.83 -15.33
CA ASP A 42 14.19 19.31 -16.39
C ASP A 42 14.89 19.37 -17.75
N LEU A 43 14.89 18.23 -18.45
CA LEU A 43 15.37 18.16 -19.82
C LEU A 43 14.32 18.75 -20.78
N PRO A 44 14.72 19.58 -21.75
CA PRO A 44 13.79 20.05 -22.76
C PRO A 44 13.33 18.90 -23.65
N LEU A 45 12.11 18.99 -24.20
CA LEU A 45 11.44 17.88 -24.90
C LEU A 45 12.26 17.33 -26.09
N ASP A 46 13.05 18.16 -26.76
CA ASP A 46 13.91 17.79 -27.87
C ASP A 46 15.15 16.96 -27.45
N LYS A 47 15.47 16.94 -26.16
CA LYS A 47 16.53 16.12 -25.57
C LYS A 47 16.01 14.80 -25.00
N ILE A 48 14.70 14.62 -24.94
CA ILE A 48 14.08 13.36 -24.56
C ILE A 48 14.11 12.42 -25.76
N ARG A 49 14.60 11.20 -25.56
CA ARG A 49 14.64 10.17 -26.60
C ARG A 49 13.23 9.89 -27.13
N SER A 50 13.04 10.02 -28.44
CA SER A 50 11.76 9.73 -29.11
C SER A 50 11.56 8.23 -29.40
N GLU A 51 12.66 7.52 -29.68
CA GLU A 51 12.62 6.09 -30.03
C GLU A 51 12.62 5.21 -28.78
N PRO A 52 11.93 4.06 -28.76
CA PRO A 52 11.98 3.12 -27.65
C PRO A 52 13.41 2.61 -27.37
N TYR A 53 13.68 2.18 -26.14
CA TYR A 53 14.95 1.54 -25.79
C TYR A 53 15.19 0.28 -26.63
N SER A 54 16.45 0.02 -26.98
CA SER A 54 16.82 -1.17 -27.75
C SER A 54 16.55 -2.43 -26.93
N MET A 55 15.84 -3.37 -27.53
CA MET A 55 15.55 -4.70 -26.98
C MET A 55 16.32 -5.76 -27.78
N PRO A 56 16.63 -6.93 -27.20
CA PRO A 56 17.13 -8.06 -27.99
C PRO A 56 16.16 -8.40 -29.12
N GLU A 57 16.66 -8.92 -30.24
CA GLU A 57 15.89 -9.12 -31.49
C GLU A 57 14.61 -9.96 -31.34
N SER A 58 14.53 -10.80 -30.31
CA SER A 58 13.36 -11.64 -30.01
C SER A 58 12.27 -10.96 -29.18
N PHE A 59 12.47 -9.72 -28.74
CA PHE A 59 11.52 -8.98 -27.92
C PHE A 59 11.07 -7.69 -28.59
N VAL A 60 9.82 -7.33 -28.35
CA VAL A 60 9.21 -6.08 -28.84
C VAL A 60 8.54 -5.36 -27.68
N TRP A 61 8.47 -4.04 -27.77
CA TRP A 61 7.62 -3.25 -26.88
C TRP A 61 6.15 -3.49 -27.23
N SER A 62 5.30 -3.60 -26.21
CA SER A 62 3.86 -3.77 -26.35
C SER A 62 3.14 -2.87 -25.36
N ASP A 63 2.21 -2.06 -25.86
CA ASP A 63 1.30 -1.28 -25.02
C ASP A 63 0.13 -2.18 -24.62
N VAL A 64 -0.12 -2.32 -23.31
CA VAL A 64 -1.17 -3.19 -22.76
C VAL A 64 -2.44 -2.37 -22.52
N ASP A 65 -3.54 -2.70 -23.19
CA ASP A 65 -4.86 -2.09 -22.96
C ASP A 65 -5.60 -2.83 -21.84
N LEU A 66 -5.74 -2.16 -20.68
CA LEU A 66 -6.43 -2.71 -19.52
C LEU A 66 -7.96 -2.80 -19.68
N ASN A 67 -8.53 -2.21 -20.74
CA ASN A 67 -9.95 -2.34 -21.07
C ASN A 67 -10.23 -3.54 -21.99
N ASP A 68 -9.19 -4.15 -22.56
CA ASP A 68 -9.31 -5.40 -23.31
C ASP A 68 -9.21 -6.59 -22.35
N GLU A 69 -10.27 -7.40 -22.27
CA GLU A 69 -10.35 -8.52 -21.33
C GLU A 69 -9.24 -9.57 -21.53
N LYS A 70 -8.76 -9.76 -22.77
CA LYS A 70 -7.72 -10.75 -23.06
C LYS A 70 -6.36 -10.25 -22.61
N GLN A 71 -6.03 -9.00 -22.94
CA GLN A 71 -4.77 -8.39 -22.50
C GLN A 71 -4.70 -8.26 -20.98
N LEU A 72 -5.82 -7.92 -20.34
CA LEU A 72 -5.92 -7.92 -18.88
C LEU A 72 -5.67 -9.31 -18.29
N GLN A 73 -6.22 -10.36 -18.90
CA GLN A 73 -6.02 -11.75 -18.47
C GLN A 73 -4.57 -12.22 -18.67
N GLU A 74 -3.92 -11.82 -19.77
CA GLU A 74 -2.50 -12.08 -20.01
C GLU A 74 -1.62 -11.41 -18.96
N LEU A 75 -1.85 -10.12 -18.68
CA LEU A 75 -1.15 -9.39 -17.62
C LEU A 75 -1.37 -10.03 -16.25
N TYR A 76 -2.62 -10.37 -15.91
CA TYR A 76 -2.94 -11.08 -14.67
C TYR A 76 -2.14 -12.38 -14.55
N THR A 77 -2.05 -13.16 -15.63
CA THR A 77 -1.33 -14.43 -15.66
C THR A 77 0.17 -14.21 -15.46
N LEU A 78 0.75 -13.25 -16.20
CA LEU A 78 2.17 -12.87 -16.08
C LEU A 78 2.54 -12.51 -14.63
N LEU A 79 1.75 -11.64 -13.98
CA LEU A 79 1.97 -11.23 -12.60
C LEU A 79 1.74 -12.38 -11.61
N THR A 80 0.70 -13.19 -11.84
CA THR A 80 0.37 -14.36 -11.00
C THR A 80 1.38 -15.49 -11.13
N GLU A 81 2.19 -15.53 -12.18
CA GLU A 81 3.24 -16.54 -12.32
C GLU A 81 4.62 -15.99 -11.96
N ASN A 82 4.91 -14.69 -12.17
CA ASN A 82 6.30 -14.19 -12.16
C ASN A 82 6.58 -12.99 -11.23
N TYR A 83 5.59 -12.44 -10.52
CA TYR A 83 5.80 -11.30 -9.60
C TYR A 83 6.43 -11.70 -8.24
N VAL A 84 6.69 -10.72 -7.36
CA VAL A 84 7.47 -10.83 -6.09
C VAL A 84 7.31 -12.14 -5.32
N GLU A 85 8.34 -12.97 -5.25
CA GLU A 85 8.39 -14.17 -4.40
C GLU A 85 9.07 -13.85 -3.05
N ASP A 86 8.78 -14.62 -2.00
CA ASP A 86 9.54 -14.55 -0.75
C ASP A 86 10.91 -15.23 -0.86
N ASP A 87 11.83 -14.90 0.07
CA ASP A 87 13.23 -15.36 0.06
C ASP A 87 13.38 -16.90 0.17
N ASP A 88 12.32 -17.62 0.54
CA ASP A 88 12.29 -19.08 0.73
C ASP A 88 11.50 -19.81 -0.40
N ASN A 89 11.04 -19.10 -1.44
CA ASN A 89 10.27 -19.63 -2.59
C ASN A 89 9.00 -20.43 -2.18
N MET A 90 8.42 -20.12 -1.03
CA MET A 90 7.28 -20.86 -0.48
C MET A 90 5.97 -20.07 -0.62
N PHE A 91 6.03 -18.73 -0.65
CA PHE A 91 4.85 -17.87 -0.76
C PHE A 91 5.12 -16.58 -1.55
N ARG A 92 4.08 -16.11 -2.24
CA ARG A 92 3.98 -14.70 -2.63
C ARG A 92 3.56 -13.88 -1.40
N PHE A 93 4.57 -13.43 -0.63
CA PHE A 93 4.60 -12.88 0.73
C PHE A 93 4.21 -13.83 1.89
N ASP A 94 5.16 -14.13 2.81
CA ASP A 94 4.88 -14.68 4.16
C ASP A 94 5.74 -14.06 5.30
N TYR A 95 5.13 -14.01 6.48
CA TYR A 95 5.66 -13.49 7.74
C TYR A 95 6.22 -14.62 8.63
N SER A 96 7.36 -14.37 9.26
CA SER A 96 8.10 -15.34 10.10
C SER A 96 7.29 -16.09 11.18
N ALA A 97 7.77 -17.28 11.61
CA ALA A 97 7.17 -18.06 12.69
C ALA A 97 7.03 -17.33 14.05
N ALA A 98 7.80 -16.26 14.29
CA ALA A 98 7.61 -15.38 15.45
C ALA A 98 6.34 -14.51 15.32
N PHE A 99 5.96 -14.15 14.09
CA PHE A 99 4.73 -13.44 13.75
C PHE A 99 3.50 -14.31 14.00
N LEU A 100 3.56 -15.61 13.67
CA LEU A 100 2.50 -16.58 14.00
C LEU A 100 2.32 -16.79 15.51
N LYS A 101 3.35 -16.51 16.33
CA LYS A 101 3.27 -16.64 17.79
C LYS A 101 2.49 -15.51 18.48
N CYS A 102 2.29 -14.36 17.81
CA CYS A 102 1.39 -13.31 18.28
C CYS A 102 -0.10 -13.71 18.23
N TYR A 103 -0.44 -14.77 17.51
CA TYR A 103 -1.81 -15.32 17.43
C TYR A 103 -2.16 -16.26 18.60
N SER A 104 -1.21 -16.49 19.52
CA SER A 104 -1.41 -17.31 20.72
C SER A 104 -1.68 -16.48 21.99
N TYR A 105 -1.82 -15.16 21.87
CA TYR A 105 -2.43 -14.37 22.96
C TYR A 105 -3.90 -14.78 23.08
N PRO A 106 -4.41 -15.00 24.30
CA PRO A 106 -5.70 -15.62 24.53
C PRO A 106 -6.75 -14.88 23.74
N ARG A 107 -7.47 -15.59 22.85
CA ARG A 107 -8.63 -15.16 22.06
C ARG A 107 -8.95 -13.70 22.32
N LEU A 108 -8.41 -12.79 21.49
CA LEU A 108 -9.01 -11.47 21.38
C LEU A 108 -10.50 -11.74 21.20
N VAL A 109 -11.29 -11.44 22.23
CA VAL A 109 -12.74 -11.46 22.13
C VAL A 109 -13.03 -10.29 21.19
N LEU A 110 -12.94 -10.56 19.90
CA LEU A 110 -13.32 -9.61 18.88
C LEU A 110 -14.79 -9.34 19.15
N ILE A 111 -15.05 -8.16 19.70
CA ILE A 111 -16.39 -7.60 19.80
C ILE A 111 -16.95 -7.76 18.38
N LYS A 112 -17.98 -8.58 18.18
CA LYS A 112 -18.44 -8.94 16.83
C LYS A 112 -19.14 -7.78 16.11
N THR A 113 -19.37 -6.70 16.82
CA THR A 113 -20.18 -5.57 16.40
C THR A 113 -19.33 -4.31 16.45
N PRO A 114 -19.26 -3.53 15.37
CA PRO A 114 -18.59 -2.24 15.39
C PRO A 114 -19.11 -1.37 16.53
N ALA A 115 -18.21 -0.70 17.24
CA ALA A 115 -18.54 0.20 18.35
C ALA A 115 -18.95 1.60 17.86
N THR A 116 -18.47 2.00 16.68
CA THR A 116 -18.77 3.31 16.11
C THR A 116 -20.17 3.34 15.51
N SER A 117 -21.05 4.13 16.13
CA SER A 117 -22.41 4.36 15.65
C SER A 117 -22.40 5.09 14.30
N GLY A 118 -23.29 4.69 13.38
CA GLY A 118 -23.42 5.34 12.07
C GLY A 118 -22.34 4.98 11.05
N LEU A 119 -21.40 4.09 11.40
CA LEU A 119 -20.38 3.60 10.48
C LEU A 119 -21.02 2.70 9.39
N ARG A 120 -20.96 3.14 8.14
CA ARG A 120 -21.57 2.49 6.97
C ARG A 120 -20.66 2.58 5.75
N LEU A 121 -20.96 1.83 4.69
CA LEU A 121 -20.21 1.94 3.43
C LEU A 121 -20.31 3.35 2.85
N LEU A 122 -19.23 3.78 2.21
CA LEU A 122 -19.17 5.03 1.44
C LEU A 122 -20.16 4.96 0.27
N GLU A 123 -20.99 5.99 0.14
CA GLU A 123 -21.93 6.16 -0.97
C GLU A 123 -21.56 7.37 -1.83
N LYS A 124 -22.14 7.46 -3.03
CA LYS A 124 -21.88 8.58 -3.97
C LYS A 124 -22.16 9.97 -3.37
N LYS A 125 -23.15 10.07 -2.48
CA LYS A 125 -23.49 11.32 -1.77
C LYS A 125 -22.37 11.80 -0.84
N ASP A 126 -21.54 10.88 -0.33
CA ASP A 126 -20.51 11.15 0.66
C ASP A 126 -19.20 11.62 0.04
N ILE A 127 -18.96 11.30 -1.24
CA ILE A 127 -17.70 11.56 -1.98
C ILE A 127 -17.18 12.97 -1.74
N SER A 128 -18.05 13.98 -1.86
CA SER A 128 -17.66 15.38 -1.69
C SER A 128 -17.16 15.69 -0.27
N SER A 129 -17.78 15.09 0.75
CA SER A 129 -17.42 15.33 2.14
C SER A 129 -16.24 14.47 2.58
N ALA A 130 -16.17 13.21 2.16
CA ALA A 130 -15.09 12.29 2.48
C ALA A 130 -13.77 12.72 1.81
N TRP A 131 -13.83 13.17 0.54
CA TRP A 131 -12.69 13.77 -0.15
C TRP A 131 -12.13 14.96 0.63
N LYS A 132 -12.98 15.91 1.04
CA LYS A 132 -12.55 17.06 1.85
C LYS A 132 -11.92 16.62 3.18
N LEU A 133 -12.51 15.65 3.87
CA LEU A 133 -11.98 15.12 5.12
C LEU A 133 -10.57 14.55 4.92
N LEU A 134 -10.39 13.68 3.93
CA LEU A 134 -9.09 13.06 3.65
C LEU A 134 -8.06 14.10 3.18
N SER A 135 -8.43 14.99 2.25
CA SER A 135 -7.54 16.04 1.76
C SER A 135 -7.05 16.95 2.88
N GLU A 136 -7.90 17.35 3.82
CA GLU A 136 -7.46 18.14 4.98
C GLU A 136 -6.57 17.34 5.94
N TYR A 137 -6.87 16.06 6.16
CA TYR A 137 -6.03 15.19 6.98
C TYR A 137 -4.62 15.00 6.40
N LEU A 138 -4.53 14.81 5.07
CA LEU A 138 -3.27 14.54 4.38
C LEU A 138 -2.29 15.72 4.39
N LYS A 139 -2.76 16.96 4.54
CA LYS A 139 -1.90 18.17 4.66
C LYS A 139 -0.98 18.15 5.89
N ARG A 140 -1.22 17.26 6.85
CA ARG A 140 -0.40 17.12 8.05
C ARG A 140 0.91 16.37 7.82
N PHE A 141 1.02 15.68 6.69
CA PHE A 141 2.19 14.88 6.31
C PHE A 141 3.08 15.68 5.36
N CYS A 142 4.40 15.50 5.47
CA CYS A 142 5.36 16.14 4.59
C CYS A 142 5.36 15.53 3.17
N LEU A 143 4.89 14.28 3.05
CA LEU A 143 4.71 13.57 1.79
C LEU A 143 3.40 12.79 1.83
N ALA A 144 2.45 13.20 1.00
CA ALA A 144 1.15 12.57 0.84
C ALA A 144 0.58 12.84 -0.56
N PRO A 145 -0.28 11.95 -1.09
CA PRO A 145 -0.95 12.21 -2.36
C PRO A 145 -1.95 13.37 -2.26
N VAL A 146 -2.06 14.15 -3.34
CA VAL A 146 -3.10 15.17 -3.49
C VAL A 146 -4.14 14.63 -4.46
N PHE A 147 -5.23 14.06 -3.92
CA PHE A 147 -6.32 13.56 -4.74
C PHE A 147 -7.20 14.71 -5.25
N THR A 148 -7.48 14.72 -6.55
CA THR A 148 -8.68 15.37 -7.07
C THR A 148 -9.92 14.63 -6.59
N LYS A 149 -11.08 15.30 -6.64
CA LYS A 149 -12.36 14.64 -6.28
C LYS A 149 -12.66 13.42 -7.15
N LYS A 150 -12.28 13.44 -8.43
CA LYS A 150 -12.50 12.33 -9.38
C LYS A 150 -11.60 11.14 -9.05
N GLU A 151 -10.32 11.39 -8.72
CA GLU A 151 -9.41 10.32 -8.29
C GLU A 151 -9.86 9.73 -6.96
N PHE A 152 -10.29 10.56 -6.01
CA PHE A 152 -10.86 10.06 -4.75
C PHE A 152 -12.07 9.16 -5.00
N GLU A 153 -13.00 9.58 -5.86
CA GLU A 153 -14.18 8.76 -6.21
C GLU A 153 -13.74 7.43 -6.84
N HIS A 154 -12.78 7.44 -7.76
CA HIS A 154 -12.27 6.23 -8.40
C HIS A 154 -11.60 5.26 -7.41
N VAL A 155 -10.75 5.79 -6.52
CA VAL A 155 -9.92 5.00 -5.60
C VAL A 155 -10.69 4.47 -4.40
N PHE A 156 -11.65 5.24 -3.86
CA PHE A 156 -12.30 4.92 -2.58
C PHE A 156 -13.74 4.43 -2.70
N THR A 157 -14.37 4.51 -3.88
CA THR A 157 -15.70 3.91 -4.07
C THR A 157 -15.61 2.40 -3.82
N PRO A 158 -16.42 1.83 -2.91
CA PRO A 158 -16.34 0.41 -2.60
C PRO A 158 -16.57 -0.47 -3.83
N ILE A 159 -15.64 -1.39 -4.08
CA ILE A 159 -15.72 -2.42 -5.11
C ILE A 159 -15.47 -3.75 -4.42
N GLU A 160 -16.42 -4.68 -4.55
CA GLU A 160 -16.35 -6.00 -3.94
C GLU A 160 -15.04 -6.70 -4.31
N ASP A 161 -14.40 -7.30 -3.30
CA ASP A 161 -13.11 -7.98 -3.37
C ASP A 161 -11.90 -7.13 -3.83
N VAL A 162 -12.06 -5.82 -4.00
CA VAL A 162 -10.97 -4.89 -4.36
C VAL A 162 -10.72 -3.88 -3.26
N VAL A 163 -11.69 -3.00 -2.97
CA VAL A 163 -11.54 -1.92 -1.99
C VAL A 163 -12.84 -1.71 -1.22
N TYR A 164 -12.70 -1.53 0.08
CA TYR A 164 -13.81 -1.25 0.99
C TYR A 164 -13.54 0.04 1.74
N THR A 165 -14.49 0.97 1.65
CA THR A 165 -14.44 2.24 2.36
C THR A 165 -15.71 2.44 3.17
N TYR A 166 -15.54 2.80 4.43
CA TYR A 166 -16.60 3.09 5.39
C TYR A 166 -16.47 4.52 5.91
N VAL A 167 -17.61 5.13 6.19
CA VAL A 167 -17.71 6.51 6.70
C VAL A 167 -18.68 6.60 7.86
N VAL A 168 -18.44 7.58 8.72
CA VAL A 168 -19.40 8.07 9.73
C VAL A 168 -19.93 9.41 9.25
N GLU A 169 -21.25 9.55 9.20
CA GLU A 169 -21.92 10.80 8.82
C GLU A 169 -22.68 11.38 10.01
N THR A 170 -22.38 12.63 10.35
CA THR A 170 -23.13 13.38 11.37
C THR A 170 -23.56 14.72 10.78
N GLY A 171 -24.87 15.00 10.78
CA GLY A 171 -25.41 16.28 10.30
C GLY A 171 -25.10 16.58 8.83
N GLY A 172 -25.11 15.57 7.95
CA GLY A 172 -24.84 15.74 6.52
C GLY A 172 -23.35 15.83 6.15
N LYS A 173 -22.45 15.64 7.11
CA LYS A 173 -21.00 15.72 6.90
C LYS A 173 -20.33 14.42 7.35
N VAL A 174 -19.42 13.91 6.51
CA VAL A 174 -18.54 12.81 6.87
C VAL A 174 -17.52 13.30 7.90
N THR A 175 -17.48 12.65 9.05
CA THR A 175 -16.61 12.99 10.18
C THR A 175 -15.43 12.03 10.31
N ASP A 176 -15.62 10.77 9.97
CA ASP A 176 -14.61 9.73 10.10
C ASP A 176 -14.65 8.83 8.86
N MET A 177 -13.50 8.29 8.47
CA MET A 177 -13.33 7.45 7.29
C MET A 177 -12.38 6.30 7.62
N LEU A 178 -12.73 5.11 7.15
CA LEU A 178 -11.97 3.87 7.27
C LEU A 178 -11.86 3.26 5.86
N SER A 179 -10.69 2.82 5.44
CA SER A 179 -10.58 2.03 4.21
C SER A 179 -9.53 0.92 4.28
N PHE A 180 -9.80 -0.17 3.54
CA PHE A 180 -8.86 -1.26 3.31
C PHE A 180 -9.10 -1.87 1.92
N TYR A 181 -8.04 -2.42 1.33
CA TYR A 181 -8.11 -3.15 0.05
C TYR A 181 -7.79 -4.62 0.23
N SER A 182 -8.34 -5.46 -0.63
CA SER A 182 -8.13 -6.91 -0.64
C SER A 182 -7.10 -7.25 -1.71
N LEU A 183 -6.11 -8.07 -1.34
CA LEU A 183 -5.11 -8.60 -2.25
C LEU A 183 -5.05 -10.12 -2.04
N PRO A 184 -5.60 -10.92 -2.97
CA PRO A 184 -5.50 -12.37 -2.89
C PRO A 184 -4.08 -12.83 -3.27
N SER A 185 -3.51 -13.73 -2.46
CA SER A 185 -2.25 -14.43 -2.76
C SER A 185 -2.54 -15.89 -3.10
N SER A 186 -1.85 -16.41 -4.11
CA SER A 186 -1.84 -17.84 -4.43
C SER A 186 -0.93 -18.60 -3.47
N VAL A 187 -1.38 -19.76 -2.99
CA VAL A 187 -0.57 -20.66 -2.16
C VAL A 187 -0.06 -21.78 -3.05
N MET A 188 1.26 -21.84 -3.23
CA MET A 188 1.88 -22.90 -4.03
C MET A 188 2.06 -24.17 -3.18
N HIS A 189 1.86 -25.33 -3.80
CA HIS A 189 2.17 -26.67 -3.24
C HIS A 189 1.46 -27.08 -1.94
N HIS A 190 0.52 -26.29 -1.41
CA HIS A 190 -0.26 -26.70 -0.23
C HIS A 190 -1.39 -27.66 -0.63
N PRO A 191 -1.57 -28.80 0.07
CA PRO A 191 -2.45 -29.88 -0.37
C PRO A 191 -3.95 -29.50 -0.38
N THR A 192 -4.36 -28.47 0.37
CA THR A 192 -5.78 -28.15 0.59
C THR A 192 -6.18 -26.68 0.37
N HIS A 193 -5.22 -25.75 0.34
CA HIS A 193 -5.50 -24.31 0.27
C HIS A 193 -4.75 -23.76 -0.91
N LYS A 194 -5.48 -23.20 -1.89
CA LYS A 194 -4.90 -22.67 -3.13
C LYS A 194 -4.72 -21.15 -3.10
N SER A 195 -5.40 -20.47 -2.18
CA SER A 195 -5.33 -19.02 -2.04
C SER A 195 -5.58 -18.56 -0.61
N ILE A 196 -4.97 -17.42 -0.29
CA ILE A 196 -5.12 -16.66 0.96
C ILE A 196 -5.62 -15.28 0.57
N ARG A 197 -6.69 -14.78 1.18
CA ARG A 197 -7.20 -13.41 0.98
C ARG A 197 -6.72 -12.45 2.05
N ALA A 198 -5.62 -11.73 1.84
CA ALA A 198 -5.22 -10.70 2.78
C ALA A 198 -5.96 -9.40 2.49
N VAL A 199 -6.29 -8.64 3.54
CA VAL A 199 -6.64 -7.22 3.38
C VAL A 199 -5.60 -6.35 4.05
N TYR A 200 -5.44 -5.16 3.48
CA TYR A 200 -4.42 -4.20 3.83
C TYR A 200 -5.10 -2.89 4.19
N SER A 201 -4.78 -2.36 5.37
CA SER A 201 -5.22 -1.02 5.77
C SER A 201 -4.77 -0.01 4.72
N PHE A 202 -5.67 0.92 4.38
CA PHE A 202 -5.40 1.96 3.38
C PHE A 202 -5.41 3.34 4.07
N TYR A 203 -6.29 4.26 3.69
CA TYR A 203 -6.40 5.57 4.33
C TYR A 203 -7.49 5.61 5.39
N ASN A 204 -7.15 6.03 6.60
CA ASN A 204 -8.08 6.10 7.74
C ASN A 204 -7.97 7.46 8.43
N VAL A 205 -9.12 8.07 8.72
CA VAL A 205 -9.23 9.38 9.38
C VAL A 205 -10.25 9.26 10.51
N ALA A 206 -9.82 9.53 11.74
CA ALA A 206 -10.68 9.59 12.91
C ALA A 206 -10.65 11.01 13.49
N THR A 207 -11.81 11.66 13.60
CA THR A 207 -11.96 13.00 14.18
C THR A 207 -12.96 13.05 15.34
N THR A 208 -13.98 12.18 15.33
CA THR A 208 -15.00 12.16 16.40
C THR A 208 -14.91 10.94 17.31
N VAL A 209 -14.22 9.88 16.86
CA VAL A 209 -13.95 8.68 17.66
C VAL A 209 -12.47 8.45 17.88
N PRO A 210 -12.06 7.72 18.93
CA PRO A 210 -10.68 7.32 19.11
C PRO A 210 -10.19 6.48 17.92
N PHE A 211 -9.00 6.78 17.39
CA PHE A 211 -8.43 6.05 16.25
C PHE A 211 -8.35 4.53 16.50
N LYS A 212 -7.97 4.12 17.71
CA LYS A 212 -7.95 2.71 18.12
C LYS A 212 -9.31 2.03 17.98
N GLN A 213 -10.40 2.75 18.29
CA GLN A 213 -11.76 2.23 18.13
C GLN A 213 -12.10 2.06 16.65
N LEU A 214 -11.81 3.06 15.81
CA LEU A 214 -12.06 2.98 14.37
C LEU A 214 -11.27 1.83 13.72
N MET A 215 -10.02 1.62 14.15
CA MET A 215 -9.22 0.48 13.68
C MET A 215 -9.75 -0.86 14.20
N ASN A 216 -10.25 -0.95 15.43
CA ASN A 216 -10.93 -2.17 15.90
C ASN A 216 -12.16 -2.50 15.04
N ASP A 217 -12.94 -1.49 14.66
CA ASP A 217 -14.09 -1.65 13.76
C ASP A 217 -13.66 -2.13 12.37
N ALA A 218 -12.51 -1.65 11.87
CA ALA A 218 -11.89 -2.16 10.64
C ALA A 218 -11.62 -3.67 10.71
N LEU A 219 -11.03 -4.15 11.82
CA LEU A 219 -10.76 -5.57 12.03
C LEU A 219 -12.05 -6.41 12.02
N ILE A 220 -13.13 -5.87 12.60
CA ILE A 220 -14.44 -6.52 12.64
C ILE A 220 -15.05 -6.61 11.24
N PHE A 221 -15.00 -5.53 10.46
CA PHE A 221 -15.50 -5.54 9.08
C PHE A 221 -14.70 -6.50 8.22
N ALA A 222 -13.38 -6.41 8.28
CA ALA A 222 -12.49 -7.33 7.59
C ALA A 222 -12.84 -8.78 7.95
N GLN A 223 -12.99 -9.11 9.23
CA GLN A 223 -13.38 -10.45 9.68
C GLN A 223 -14.68 -10.96 9.03
N LYS A 224 -15.69 -10.10 8.87
CA LYS A 224 -16.98 -10.50 8.27
C LYS A 224 -16.82 -10.99 6.83
N PHE A 225 -15.93 -10.37 6.04
CA PHE A 225 -15.62 -10.80 4.67
C PHE A 225 -14.99 -12.20 4.60
N PHE A 226 -14.36 -12.66 5.68
CA PHE A 226 -13.64 -13.93 5.71
C PHE A 226 -14.47 -15.12 6.21
N THR A 227 -15.75 -14.92 6.55
CA THR A 227 -16.58 -15.99 7.17
C THR A 227 -17.13 -17.01 6.15
N VAL A 228 -16.87 -16.84 4.85
CA VAL A 228 -17.27 -17.81 3.81
C VAL A 228 -16.05 -18.65 3.38
N GLY A 229 -15.78 -19.73 4.13
CA GLY A 229 -15.14 -20.94 3.60
C GLY A 229 -13.60 -21.05 3.56
N LEU A 230 -12.81 -20.00 3.80
CA LEU A 230 -11.34 -20.09 3.80
C LEU A 230 -10.76 -19.39 5.02
N ARG A 231 -9.95 -20.11 5.81
CA ARG A 231 -9.17 -19.51 6.90
C ARG A 231 -8.17 -18.54 6.28
N THR A 232 -8.31 -17.26 6.58
CA THR A 232 -7.29 -16.28 6.22
C THR A 232 -6.88 -15.43 7.43
N THR A 233 -5.57 -15.22 7.53
CA THR A 233 -4.90 -14.26 8.39
C THR A 233 -5.18 -12.84 7.90
N LEU A 234 -5.84 -12.03 8.74
CA LEU A 234 -5.75 -10.59 8.55
C LEU A 234 -4.30 -10.20 8.71
N ASN A 235 -3.74 -9.48 7.75
CA ASN A 235 -2.39 -8.97 7.87
C ASN A 235 -2.37 -7.78 8.84
N VAL A 236 -2.56 -8.08 10.14
CA VAL A 236 -2.40 -7.16 11.27
C VAL A 236 -0.99 -6.53 11.27
N CYS A 237 -0.05 -7.10 10.51
CA CYS A 237 1.29 -6.57 10.36
C CYS A 237 1.34 -5.22 9.64
N ASN A 238 0.42 -4.89 8.72
CA ASN A 238 0.39 -3.53 8.18
C ASN A 238 -0.02 -2.51 9.25
N VAL A 239 -1.00 -2.83 10.11
CA VAL A 239 -1.37 -1.97 11.24
C VAL A 239 -0.19 -1.81 12.23
N VAL A 240 0.58 -2.87 12.47
CA VAL A 240 1.75 -2.83 13.38
C VAL A 240 3.00 -2.21 12.75
N ASN A 241 3.24 -2.37 11.45
CA ASN A 241 4.36 -1.74 10.73
C ASN A 241 4.09 -0.27 10.44
N ILE A 242 2.84 0.16 10.29
CA ILE A 242 2.42 1.58 10.31
C ILE A 242 2.76 2.21 11.66
N VAL A 243 2.55 1.49 12.76
CA VAL A 243 2.91 1.96 14.11
C VAL A 243 4.43 1.97 14.35
N ASN A 244 5.17 1.09 13.67
CA ASN A 244 6.62 0.92 13.88
C ASN A 244 7.51 1.51 12.75
N GLY A 245 6.92 2.13 11.73
CA GLY A 245 7.60 2.83 10.63
C GLY A 245 8.70 2.02 9.93
N LYS A 246 8.37 1.01 9.12
CA LYS A 246 9.38 0.16 8.45
C LYS A 246 9.22 -0.01 6.93
N ILE A 247 8.43 0.82 6.27
CA ILE A 247 8.28 0.75 4.82
C ILE A 247 9.30 1.72 4.20
N PRO A 248 10.29 1.23 3.42
CA PRO A 248 11.20 2.12 2.71
C PRO A 248 10.45 2.82 1.57
N HIS A 249 10.63 4.14 1.46
CA HIS A 249 10.11 4.94 0.36
C HIS A 249 11.26 5.33 -0.56
N LEU A 250 11.11 5.11 -1.87
CA LEU A 250 12.04 5.60 -2.89
C LEU A 250 11.37 6.71 -3.68
N VAL A 251 12.05 7.85 -3.80
CA VAL A 251 11.64 8.96 -4.68
C VAL A 251 12.70 9.08 -5.77
N ILE A 252 12.28 9.01 -7.03
CA ILE A 252 13.15 9.16 -8.19
C ILE A 252 13.18 10.64 -8.57
N HIS A 253 14.35 11.17 -8.96
CA HIS A 253 14.54 12.54 -9.45
C HIS A 253 14.37 13.67 -8.43
N ALA A 254 14.23 13.37 -7.14
CA ALA A 254 14.12 14.37 -6.08
C ALA A 254 15.06 14.09 -4.91
N LYS A 255 15.64 15.15 -4.37
CA LYS A 255 16.29 15.16 -3.06
C LYS A 255 15.26 15.60 -2.04
N CYS A 256 14.94 14.72 -1.10
CA CYS A 256 13.96 15.00 -0.07
C CYS A 256 14.64 15.11 1.30
N ILE A 257 14.17 16.04 2.12
CA ILE A 257 14.50 16.07 3.55
C ILE A 257 13.92 14.80 4.17
N MET A 258 14.79 13.92 4.68
CA MET A 258 14.37 12.68 5.31
C MET A 258 13.79 13.00 6.70
N GLN A 259 12.47 12.97 6.82
CA GLN A 259 11.76 13.08 8.10
C GLN A 259 11.38 11.69 8.63
N GLY A 260 11.16 11.57 9.93
CA GLY A 260 10.78 10.29 10.55
C GLY A 260 9.51 9.70 9.93
N ASN A 261 9.40 8.36 9.92
CA ASN A 261 8.36 7.60 9.21
C ASN A 261 6.91 7.97 9.55
N SER A 262 6.67 8.68 10.65
CA SER A 262 5.35 9.25 11.01
C SER A 262 4.94 10.46 10.15
N SER A 263 5.84 10.98 9.31
CA SER A 263 5.66 12.19 8.49
C SER A 263 5.29 11.88 7.04
N ILE A 264 5.35 10.62 6.63
CA ILE A 264 5.05 10.14 5.26
C ILE A 264 3.80 9.27 5.30
N LEU A 265 2.84 9.54 4.43
CA LEU A 265 1.67 8.68 4.24
C LEU A 265 1.38 8.54 2.74
N VAL A 266 2.09 7.59 2.13
CA VAL A 266 1.89 7.18 0.73
C VAL A 266 1.73 5.68 0.68
N TRP A 267 0.59 5.23 0.16
CA TRP A 267 0.36 3.84 -0.23
C TRP A 267 0.56 3.72 -1.74
N LEU A 268 1.52 2.90 -2.16
CA LEU A 268 1.74 2.53 -3.56
C LEU A 268 0.99 1.22 -3.83
N PHE A 269 0.28 1.17 -4.96
CA PHE A 269 -0.35 -0.04 -5.48
C PHE A 269 0.68 -0.94 -6.16
#